data_AF-A0A9W6BUD4-F1
#
_entry.id   AF-A0A9W6BUD4-F1
#
_cell.length_a   1.000
_cell.length_b   1.000
_cell.length_c   1.000
_cell.angle_alpha   90.00
_cell.angle_beta   90.00
_cell.angle_gamma   90.00
#
_symmetry.space_group_name_H-M   'P 1'
#
loop_
_entity.id
_entity.type
_entity.pdbx_description
1 polymer ?
#
loop_
_entity_poly.entity_id
_entity_poly.type
_entity_poly.pdbx_seq_one_letter_code
_entity_poly.pdbx_strand_id
1 'polypeptide(L)'
;MSMAAEDSAQQVFIKYASIGKKGITLANATLDGAKFAKLCRESKLVGGALTPMDVEGIYLRLSKGFGRLDYEHFIKALDEIAAIKKVSVDAIFNKLAEADPLSGVSRPSLVRQHDDKRGYTGVHRAGGPRLSGAY
;
A
#
# COMPACT_ATOMS: atom_id res chain seq x y z
N MET A 1 -21.42 -13.73 11.75
CA MET A 1 -20.19 -13.08 12.24
C MET A 1 -20.48 -12.53 13.62
N SER A 2 -19.53 -12.62 14.55
CA SER A 2 -19.71 -12.05 15.89
C SER A 2 -19.55 -10.53 15.81
N MET A 3 -20.48 -9.80 16.41
CA MET A 3 -20.54 -8.33 16.39
C MET A 3 -19.23 -7.67 16.92
N ALA A 4 -18.46 -8.39 17.74
CA ALA A 4 -17.18 -7.94 18.28
C ALA A 4 -16.02 -7.97 17.26
N ALA A 5 -16.03 -8.91 16.30
CA ALA A 5 -14.98 -9.01 15.29
C ALA A 5 -15.10 -7.88 14.24
N GLU A 6 -16.34 -7.54 13.88
CA GLU A 6 -16.65 -6.44 12.96
C GLU A 6 -16.27 -5.08 13.56
N ASP A 7 -16.58 -4.85 14.84
CA ASP A 7 -16.18 -3.63 15.56
C ASP A 7 -14.65 -3.48 15.61
N SER A 8 -13.94 -4.56 15.91
CA SER A 8 -12.46 -4.58 15.91
C SER A 8 -11.89 -4.20 14.53
N ALA A 9 -12.49 -4.70 13.45
CA ALA A 9 -12.06 -4.38 12.08
C ALA A 9 -12.31 -2.91 11.72
N GLN A 10 -13.45 -2.35 12.15
CA GLN A 10 -13.77 -0.93 11.96
C GLN A 10 -12.79 -0.03 12.71
N GLN A 11 -12.49 -0.36 13.98
CA GLN A 11 -11.52 0.38 14.79
C GLN A 11 -10.14 0.40 14.12
N VAL A 12 -9.65 -0.77 13.66
CA VAL A 12 -8.36 -0.87 12.95
C VAL A 12 -8.40 -0.04 11.66
N PHE A 13 -9.47 -0.15 10.86
CA PHE A 13 -9.62 0.62 9.63
C PHE A 13 -9.55 2.14 9.88
N ILE A 14 -10.32 2.64 10.85
CA ILE A 14 -10.31 4.07 11.23
C ILE A 14 -8.94 4.49 11.73
N LYS A 15 -8.28 3.68 12.56
CA LYS A 15 -6.96 3.98 13.12
C LYS A 15 -5.92 4.15 12.01
N TYR A 16 -5.90 3.27 11.01
CA TYR A 16 -5.00 3.39 9.85
C TYR A 16 -5.41 4.52 8.89
N ALA A 17 -6.70 4.75 8.67
CA ALA A 17 -7.19 5.87 7.85
C ALA A 17 -6.82 7.23 8.46
N SER A 18 -6.84 7.33 9.79
CA SER A 18 -6.45 8.51 10.59
C SER A 18 -4.94 8.78 10.63
N ILE A 19 -4.09 7.86 10.15
CA ILE A 19 -2.64 8.10 10.04
C ILE A 19 -2.39 9.31 9.13
N GLY A 20 -1.91 10.40 9.75
CA GLY A 20 -1.60 11.67 9.08
C GLY A 20 -2.80 12.60 8.83
N LYS A 21 -4.01 12.26 9.29
CA LYS A 21 -5.23 13.08 9.13
C LYS A 21 -6.00 13.15 10.46
N LYS A 22 -6.42 14.35 10.88
CA LYS A 22 -7.26 14.51 12.08
C LYS A 22 -8.75 14.48 11.71
N GLY A 23 -9.59 13.91 12.58
CA GLY A 23 -11.05 13.94 12.42
C GLY A 23 -11.63 12.93 11.41
N ILE A 24 -10.90 11.84 11.12
CA ILE A 24 -11.42 10.76 10.27
C ILE A 24 -12.43 9.92 11.04
N THR A 25 -13.62 9.76 10.49
CA THR A 25 -14.69 8.86 10.96
C THR A 25 -14.97 7.80 9.89
N LEU A 26 -15.68 6.71 10.23
CA LEU A 26 -15.96 5.62 9.30
C LEU A 26 -16.56 6.10 7.96
N ALA A 27 -17.43 7.10 7.99
CA ALA A 27 -18.09 7.66 6.81
C ALA A 27 -17.14 8.36 5.83
N ASN A 28 -16.00 8.88 6.32
CA ASN A 28 -14.99 9.59 5.52
C ASN A 28 -13.65 8.86 5.50
N ALA A 29 -13.58 7.68 6.11
CA ALA A 29 -12.36 6.91 6.27
C ALA A 29 -12.04 6.22 4.94
N THR A 30 -10.88 6.54 4.42
CA THR A 30 -10.36 5.98 3.17
C THR A 30 -8.93 5.50 3.41
N LEU A 31 -8.64 4.29 2.93
CA LEU A 31 -7.30 3.72 2.99
C LEU A 31 -6.59 3.85 1.64
N ASP A 32 -5.37 4.36 1.69
CA ASP A 32 -4.44 4.37 0.57
C ASP A 32 -3.71 3.01 0.48
N GLY A 33 -3.24 2.62 -0.70
CA GLY A 33 -2.61 1.31 -0.93
C GLY A 33 -1.39 1.06 -0.03
N ALA A 34 -0.61 2.11 0.25
CA ALA A 34 0.52 2.03 1.16
C ALA A 34 0.10 1.70 2.60
N LYS A 35 -1.02 2.27 3.08
CA LYS A 35 -1.56 2.00 4.41
C LYS A 35 -2.16 0.61 4.49
N PHE A 36 -2.87 0.17 3.45
CA PHE A 36 -3.41 -1.18 3.35
C PHE A 36 -2.29 -2.23 3.34
N ALA A 37 -1.25 -2.04 2.53
CA ALA A 37 -0.09 -2.92 2.52
C ALA A 37 0.65 -2.95 3.87
N LYS A 38 0.77 -1.79 4.55
CA LYS A 38 1.32 -1.71 5.90
C LYS A 38 0.49 -2.52 6.90
N LEU A 39 -0.83 -2.35 6.90
CA LEU A 39 -1.76 -3.12 7.73
C LEU A 39 -1.61 -4.63 7.49
N CYS A 40 -1.62 -5.10 6.24
CA CYS A 40 -1.46 -6.53 5.94
C CYS A 40 -0.10 -7.08 6.41
N ARG A 41 0.97 -6.28 6.38
CA ARG A 41 2.30 -6.65 6.87
C ARG A 41 2.35 -6.69 8.40
N GLU A 42 1.81 -5.69 9.09
CA GLU A 42 1.81 -5.62 10.56
C GLU A 42 0.90 -6.69 11.19
N SER A 43 -0.23 -7.01 10.54
CA SER A 43 -1.09 -8.13 10.91
C SER A 43 -0.47 -9.50 10.59
N LYS A 44 0.75 -9.56 10.04
CA LYS A 44 1.42 -10.80 9.60
C LYS A 44 0.52 -11.65 8.67
N LEU A 45 -0.32 -10.98 7.88
CA LEU A 45 -1.17 -11.63 6.89
C LEU A 45 -0.35 -11.98 5.64
N VAL A 46 0.59 -11.12 5.28
CA VAL A 46 1.56 -11.36 4.20
C VAL A 46 2.59 -12.39 4.63
N GLY A 47 2.74 -13.46 3.85
CA GLY A 47 3.64 -14.57 4.12
C GLY A 47 3.04 -15.93 3.75
N GLY A 48 3.89 -16.83 3.25
CA GLY A 48 3.46 -18.14 2.76
C GLY A 48 2.75 -18.03 1.40
N ALA A 49 1.45 -18.35 1.38
CA ALA A 49 0.63 -18.38 0.15
C ALA A 49 0.17 -16.99 -0.34
N LEU A 50 0.22 -15.96 0.53
CA LEU A 50 -0.14 -14.59 0.18
C LEU A 50 1.13 -13.75 0.00
N THR A 51 1.41 -13.30 -1.22
CA THR A 51 2.56 -12.45 -1.52
C THR A 51 2.22 -10.96 -1.38
N PRO A 52 3.22 -10.08 -1.20
CA PRO A 52 3.00 -8.63 -1.23
C PRO A 52 2.35 -8.15 -2.53
N MET A 53 2.67 -8.81 -3.65
CA MET A 53 2.14 -8.50 -4.98
C MET A 53 0.65 -8.86 -5.09
N ASP A 54 0.23 -9.98 -4.48
CA ASP A 54 -1.20 -10.34 -4.42
C ASP A 54 -2.00 -9.29 -3.66
N VAL A 55 -1.47 -8.80 -2.53
CA VAL A 55 -2.13 -7.74 -1.73
C VAL A 55 -2.27 -6.45 -2.53
N GLU A 56 -1.23 -6.03 -3.25
CA GLU A 56 -1.30 -4.87 -4.14
C GLU A 56 -2.31 -5.08 -5.28
N GLY A 57 -2.37 -6.28 -5.85
CA GLY A 57 -3.32 -6.63 -6.91
C GLY A 57 -4.78 -6.60 -6.43
N ILE A 58 -5.06 -7.10 -5.23
CA ILE A 58 -6.38 -7.02 -4.59
C ILE A 58 -6.78 -5.56 -4.36
N TYR A 59 -5.87 -4.76 -3.82
CA TYR A 59 -6.10 -3.33 -3.62
C TYR A 59 -6.37 -2.60 -4.94
N LEU A 60 -5.59 -2.85 -5.98
CA LEU A 60 -5.77 -2.20 -7.29
C LEU A 60 -7.13 -2.54 -7.90
N ARG A 61 -7.60 -3.78 -7.72
CA ARG A 61 -8.90 -4.24 -8.25
C ARG A 61 -10.09 -3.58 -7.54
N LEU A 62 -9.92 -3.26 -6.26
CA LEU A 62 -10.98 -2.74 -5.39
C LEU A 62 -10.96 -1.21 -5.25
N SER A 63 -9.82 -0.54 -5.44
CA SER A 63 -9.64 0.91 -5.28
C SER A 63 -10.10 1.76 -6.48
N LYS A 64 -11.11 1.28 -7.25
CA LYS A 64 -11.54 1.89 -8.52
C LYS A 64 -11.81 3.41 -8.38
N GLY A 65 -11.26 4.20 -9.31
CA GLY A 65 -11.52 5.64 -9.43
C GLY A 65 -10.46 6.51 -8.78
N PHE A 66 -10.44 6.61 -7.44
CA PHE A 66 -9.62 7.58 -6.71
C PHE A 66 -8.35 7.02 -6.06
N GLY A 67 -8.04 5.74 -6.26
CA GLY A 67 -6.92 5.10 -5.57
C GLY A 67 -7.13 5.09 -4.05
N ARG A 68 -8.37 4.94 -3.60
CA ARG A 68 -8.75 4.88 -2.18
C ARG A 68 -9.69 3.70 -1.97
N LEU A 69 -9.54 3.06 -0.82
CA LEU A 69 -10.32 1.90 -0.42
C LEU A 69 -11.27 2.31 0.71
N ASP A 70 -12.57 2.21 0.44
CA ASP A 70 -13.61 2.41 1.46
C ASP A 70 -13.77 1.17 2.34
N TYR A 71 -14.53 1.28 3.43
CA TYR A 71 -14.73 0.16 4.35
C TYR A 71 -15.40 -1.06 3.68
N GLU A 72 -16.40 -0.86 2.81
CA GLU A 72 -17.05 -1.96 2.09
C GLU A 72 -16.07 -2.71 1.18
N HIS A 73 -15.20 -1.96 0.50
CA HIS A 73 -14.14 -2.52 -0.34
C HIS A 73 -13.05 -3.20 0.48
N PHE A 74 -12.76 -2.68 1.68
CA PHE A 74 -11.83 -3.29 2.62
C PHE A 74 -12.31 -4.66 3.10
N ILE A 75 -13.60 -4.81 3.45
CA ILE A 75 -14.15 -6.11 3.85
C ILE A 75 -14.07 -7.12 2.70
N LYS A 76 -14.37 -6.71 1.46
CA LYS A 76 -14.19 -7.58 0.27
C LYS A 76 -12.73 -7.98 0.08
N ALA A 77 -11.79 -7.07 0.33
CA ALA A 77 -10.36 -7.37 0.25
C ALA A 77 -9.95 -8.44 1.28
N LEU A 78 -10.48 -8.36 2.51
CA LEU A 78 -10.21 -9.36 3.55
C LEU A 78 -10.81 -10.73 3.21
N ASP A 79 -11.98 -10.76 2.58
CA ASP A 79 -12.62 -12.00 2.10
C ASP A 79 -11.75 -12.68 1.02
N GLU A 80 -11.24 -11.90 0.06
CA GLU A 80 -10.31 -12.42 -0.94
C GLU A 80 -9.00 -12.96 -0.31
N ILE A 81 -8.45 -12.24 0.67
CA ILE A 81 -7.24 -12.71 1.38
C ILE A 81 -7.53 -14.00 2.16
N ALA A 82 -8.71 -14.11 2.78
CA ALA A 82 -9.14 -15.31 3.50
C ALA A 82 -9.25 -16.51 2.55
N ALA A 83 -9.82 -16.30 1.35
CA ALA A 83 -9.91 -17.31 0.31
C ALA A 83 -8.51 -17.79 -0.16
N ILE A 84 -7.57 -16.87 -0.40
CA ILE A 84 -6.20 -17.20 -0.82
C ILE A 84 -5.46 -17.98 0.27
N LYS A 85 -5.57 -17.54 1.54
CA LYS A 85 -4.92 -18.21 2.67
C LYS A 85 -5.64 -19.48 3.13
N LYS A 86 -6.82 -19.77 2.60
CA LYS A 86 -7.70 -20.88 3.03
C LYS A 86 -7.96 -20.86 4.54
N VAL A 87 -8.15 -19.65 5.08
CA VAL A 87 -8.48 -19.43 6.50
C VAL A 87 -9.85 -18.76 6.60
N SER A 88 -10.51 -18.94 7.74
CA SER A 88 -11.77 -18.23 8.00
C SER A 88 -11.53 -16.72 8.13
N VAL A 89 -12.50 -15.93 7.66
CA VAL A 89 -12.48 -14.46 7.78
C VAL A 89 -12.32 -14.03 9.26
N ASP A 90 -12.89 -14.78 10.19
CA ASP A 90 -12.73 -14.58 11.64
C ASP A 90 -11.27 -14.65 12.12
N ALA A 91 -10.49 -15.59 11.57
CA ALA A 91 -9.07 -15.70 11.87
C ALA A 91 -8.27 -14.49 11.35
N ILE A 92 -8.73 -13.89 10.24
CA ILE A 92 -8.14 -12.65 9.70
C ILE A 92 -8.50 -11.47 10.60
N PHE A 93 -9.73 -11.38 11.10
CA PHE A 93 -10.12 -10.33 12.04
C PHE A 93 -9.35 -10.40 13.36
N ASN A 94 -9.14 -11.61 13.91
CA ASN A 94 -8.30 -11.78 15.09
C ASN A 94 -6.86 -11.30 14.85
N LYS A 95 -6.27 -11.63 13.69
CA LYS A 95 -4.94 -11.13 13.28
C LYS A 95 -4.88 -9.61 13.10
N LEU A 96 -5.98 -9.00 12.67
CA LEU A 96 -6.11 -7.55 12.54
C LEU A 96 -6.24 -6.87 13.89
N ALA A 97 -6.97 -7.47 14.83
CA ALA A 97 -7.12 -6.95 16.19
C ALA A 97 -5.78 -6.91 16.95
N GLU A 98 -4.89 -7.87 16.67
CA GLU A 98 -3.51 -7.88 17.18
C GLU A 98 -2.61 -6.81 16.52
N ALA A 99 -3.03 -6.23 15.39
CA ALA A 99 -2.20 -5.30 14.62
C ALA A 99 -2.36 -3.87 15.12
N ASP A 100 -1.31 -3.35 15.74
CA ASP A 100 -1.28 -1.98 16.23
C ASP A 100 -0.47 -1.06 15.28
N PRO A 101 -1.06 0.02 14.74
CA PRO A 101 -0.36 0.92 13.82
C PRO A 101 0.78 1.74 14.46
N LEU A 102 0.91 1.71 15.78
CA LEU A 102 1.94 2.39 16.57
C LEU A 102 2.99 1.41 17.14
N SER A 103 2.77 0.09 17.15
CA SER A 103 3.69 -0.87 17.80
C SER A 103 4.95 -1.16 16.99
N GLY A 104 4.93 -0.87 15.70
CA GLY A 104 6.11 -0.97 14.85
C GLY A 104 6.64 0.42 14.54
N VAL A 105 7.83 0.75 15.05
CA VAL A 105 8.71 1.72 14.37
C VAL A 105 8.90 1.20 12.95
N SER A 106 8.00 1.58 12.04
CA SER A 106 8.08 1.25 10.63
C SER A 106 9.35 1.91 10.14
N ARG A 107 10.44 1.15 10.05
CA ARG A 107 11.58 1.57 9.25
C ARG A 107 11.05 1.65 7.83
N PRO A 108 10.84 2.85 7.25
CA PRO A 108 10.51 2.92 5.84
C PRO A 108 11.69 2.29 5.11
N SER A 109 11.47 1.20 4.40
CA SER A 109 12.42 0.79 3.38
C SER A 109 12.43 1.93 2.37
N LEU A 110 13.49 2.74 2.38
CA LEU A 110 13.76 3.73 1.36
C LEU A 110 14.06 2.96 0.08
N VAL A 111 13.02 2.53 -0.64
CA VAL A 111 13.18 1.92 -1.97
C VAL A 111 13.54 3.06 -2.91
N ARG A 112 14.84 3.27 -3.02
CA ARG A 112 15.48 4.29 -3.86
C ARG A 112 16.31 3.57 -4.91
N GLN A 113 15.66 2.87 -5.83
CA GLN A 113 16.30 2.37 -7.06
C GLN A 113 15.26 2.58 -8.18
N HIS A 114 15.25 3.76 -8.81
CA HIS A 114 16.04 4.16 -9.98
C HIS A 114 15.62 3.40 -11.24
N ASP A 115 14.86 4.08 -12.11
CA ASP A 115 15.00 3.89 -13.55
C ASP A 115 14.93 5.27 -14.22
N ASP A 116 16.11 5.67 -14.71
CA ASP A 116 16.42 6.79 -15.57
C ASP A 116 15.78 8.16 -15.26
N LYS A 117 16.54 8.93 -14.45
CA LYS A 117 16.87 10.28 -14.91
C LYS A 117 17.49 10.09 -16.28
N ARG A 118 16.71 10.26 -17.35
CA ARG A 118 17.27 10.55 -18.67
C ARG A 118 18.30 11.63 -18.42
N GLY A 119 19.56 11.22 -18.44
CA GLY A 119 20.65 12.11 -18.74
C GLY A 119 20.20 12.78 -20.02
N TYR A 120 19.74 14.02 -19.88
CA TYR A 120 19.66 14.94 -20.98
C TYR A 120 21.11 15.07 -21.43
N THR A 121 21.52 14.13 -22.27
CA THR A 121 22.69 14.23 -23.12
C THR A 121 22.32 15.29 -24.15
N GLY A 122 22.38 16.54 -23.70
CA GLY A 122 22.55 17.69 -24.56
C GLY A 122 23.96 17.63 -25.16
N VAL A 123 24.23 16.61 -25.97
CA VAL A 123 25.21 16.73 -27.04
C VAL A 123 24.55 17.59 -28.11
N HIS A 124 24.58 18.90 -27.88
CA HIS A 124 24.41 19.86 -28.96
C HIS A 124 25.62 20.78 -28.98
N ARG A 125 26.38 20.60 -30.05
CA ARG A 125 27.35 21.54 -30.61
C ARG A 125 28.74 21.52 -29.98
N ALA A 126 29.38 20.36 -30.05
CA ALA A 126 30.75 20.35 -30.53
C ALA A 126 30.72 20.98 -31.95
N GLY A 127 31.19 22.23 -32.08
CA GLY A 127 31.55 22.79 -33.37
C GLY A 127 32.61 21.88 -33.98
N GLY A 128 32.25 21.22 -35.08
CA GLY A 128 33.16 20.31 -35.78
C GLY A 128 34.43 21.04 -36.25
N PRO A 129 35.56 20.32 -36.41
CA PRO A 129 36.81 20.88 -36.91
C PRO A 129 36.75 21.07 -38.45
N ARG A 130 37.25 22.22 -38.94
CA ARG A 130 37.69 22.57 -40.34
C ARG A 130 37.87 24.10 -40.36
N LEU A 131 38.99 24.76 -40.71
CA LEU A 131 40.07 24.61 -41.73
C LEU A 131 41.31 25.39 -41.21
N SER A 132 42.51 24.82 -41.08
CA SER A 132 43.66 24.79 -42.03
C SER A 132 44.22 26.16 -42.51
N GLY A 133 45.49 26.44 -42.15
CA GLY A 133 46.43 27.39 -42.79
C GLY A 133 46.33 28.83 -42.25
N ALA A 134 47.31 29.44 -41.56
CA ALA A 134 48.75 29.55 -41.82
C ALA A 134 49.04 29.93 -43.27
N TYR A 135 49.04 31.23 -43.56
CA TYR A 135 50.06 32.00 -44.29
C TYR A 135 49.82 33.49 -44.05
#